data_AF-A0A1Q5PZQ0-F1
#
_entry.id   AF-A0A1Q5PZQ0-F1
#
_cell.length_a   1.000
_cell.length_b   1.000
_cell.length_c   1.000
_cell.angle_alpha   90.00
_cell.angle_beta   90.00
_cell.angle_gamma   90.00
#
_symmetry.space_group_name_H-M   'P 1'
#
loop_
_entity.id
_entity.type
_entity.pdbx_description
1 polymer ?
#
loop_
_entity_poly.entity_id
_entity_poly.type
_entity_poly.pdbx_seq_one_letter_code
_entity_poly.pdbx_strand_id
1 'polypeptide(L)' 'MTHVNAPLTPEGRQRLVTRALTDGRPISHIAAEAGIARSTLTKWVARYREEGVDSLEDRSS' A
#
# COMPACT_ATOMS: atom_id res chain seq x y z
N MET A 1 7.20 2.16 21.79
CA MET A 1 5.80 2.36 21.36
C MET A 1 5.74 1.96 19.89
N THR A 2 5.43 0.70 19.65
CA THR A 2 5.50 0.03 18.35
C THR A 2 4.23 0.32 17.57
N HIS A 3 4.32 1.12 16.52
CA HIS A 3 3.20 1.41 15.63
C HIS A 3 2.90 0.21 14.74
N VAL A 4 2.33 -0.86 15.32
CA VAL A 4 1.89 -2.08 14.62
C VAL A 4 0.82 -1.78 13.55
N ASN A 5 0.16 -0.62 13.62
CA ASN A 5 -0.87 -0.18 12.67
C ASN A 5 -0.46 1.05 11.83
N ALA A 6 0.82 1.44 11.79
CA ALA A 6 1.23 2.49 10.86
C ALA A 6 1.12 1.97 9.41
N PRO A 7 0.59 2.77 8.46
CA PRO A 7 0.50 2.39 7.04
C PRO A 7 1.87 2.12 6.37
N LEU A 8 2.97 2.27 7.11
CA LEU A 8 4.34 2.01 6.72
C LEU A 8 4.79 0.56 7.00
N THR A 9 4.03 -0.22 7.78
CA THR A 9 4.31 -1.66 7.95
C THR A 9 4.03 -2.42 6.63
N PRO A 10 4.80 -3.46 6.29
CA PRO A 10 4.61 -4.22 5.05
C PRO A 10 3.17 -4.72 4.89
N GLU A 11 2.60 -5.24 5.99
CA GLU A 11 1.21 -5.70 6.05
C GLU A 11 0.19 -4.57 5.78
N GLY A 12 0.45 -3.36 6.30
CA GLY A 12 -0.36 -2.18 6.05
C GLY A 12 -0.36 -1.79 4.57
N ARG A 13 0.81 -1.81 3.91
CA ARG A 13 0.94 -1.53 2.47
C ARG A 13 0.18 -2.56 1.64
N GLN A 14 0.35 -3.85 1.96
CA GLN A 14 -0.33 -4.93 1.26
C GLN A 14 -1.85 -4.83 1.38
N ARG A 15 -2.37 -4.52 2.58
CA ARG A 15 -3.81 -4.32 2.78
C ARG A 15 -4.36 -3.18 1.92
N LEU A 16 -3.62 -2.06 1.81
CA LEU A 16 -4.02 -0.92 1.00
C LEU A 16 -3.98 -1.21 -0.50
N VAL A 17 -2.94 -1.91 -0.98
CA VAL A 17 -2.84 -2.34 -2.38
C VAL A 17 -3.94 -3.33 -2.73
N THR A 18 -4.19 -4.33 -1.89
CA THR A 18 -5.29 -5.28 -2.09
C THR A 18 -6.63 -4.55 -2.16
N ARG A 19 -6.92 -3.64 -1.22
CA ARG A 19 -8.13 -2.80 -1.25
C ARG A 19 -8.22 -1.99 -2.54
N ALA A 20 -7.11 -1.43 -3.03
CA ALA A 20 -7.09 -0.68 -4.29
C ALA A 20 -7.37 -1.55 -5.53
N LEU A 21 -7.11 -2.85 -5.47
CA LEU A 21 -7.36 -3.78 -6.56
C LEU A 21 -8.75 -4.45 -6.48
N THR A 22 -9.26 -4.71 -5.28
CA THR A 22 -10.51 -5.45 -5.07
C THR A 22 -11.74 -4.56 -4.90
N ASP A 23 -11.59 -3.38 -4.29
CA ASP A 23 -12.71 -2.54 -3.86
C ASP A 23 -13.30 -1.71 -5.04
N GLY A 24 -12.63 -1.71 -6.21
CA GLY A 24 -13.06 -0.95 -7.39
C GLY A 24 -13.06 0.58 -7.23
N ARG A 25 -12.69 1.06 -6.04
CA ARG A 25 -12.57 2.49 -5.72
C ARG A 25 -11.28 3.09 -6.26
N PRO A 26 -11.29 4.39 -6.61
CA PRO A 26 -10.10 5.07 -7.08
C PRO A 26 -9.02 5.14 -6.00
N ILE A 27 -7.76 4.94 -6.40
CA ILE A 27 -6.56 4.95 -5.54
C ILE A 27 -6.47 6.23 -4.68
N SER A 28 -6.93 7.37 -5.21
CA SER A 28 -6.96 8.64 -4.48
C SER A 28 -7.82 8.57 -3.21
N HIS A 29 -8.96 7.88 -3.25
CA HIS A 29 -9.86 7.74 -2.13
C HIS A 29 -9.22 6.88 -1.03
N ILE A 30 -8.65 5.73 -1.42
CA ILE A 30 -8.00 4.80 -0.49
C ILE A 30 -6.75 5.42 0.14
N ALA A 31 -5.98 6.18 -0.64
CA ALA A 31 -4.82 6.91 -0.14
C ALA A 31 -5.23 7.99 0.89
N ALA A 32 -6.31 8.73 0.63
CA ALA A 32 -6.84 9.72 1.55
C ALA A 32 -7.36 9.09 2.86
N GLU A 33 -8.07 7.96 2.80
CA GLU A 33 -8.50 7.21 3.98
C GLU A 33 -7.32 6.69 4.81
N ALA A 34 -6.22 6.33 4.15
CA ALA A 34 -5.01 5.83 4.79
C ALA A 34 -4.05 6.93 5.27
N GLY A 35 -4.36 8.21 4.99
CA GLY A 35 -3.50 9.35 5.32
C GLY A 35 -2.16 9.36 4.57
N ILE A 36 -2.08 8.73 3.39
CA ILE A 36 -0.86 8.69 2.57
C ILE A 36 -1.06 9.43 1.25
N ALA A 37 0.05 9.86 0.64
CA ALA A 37 -0.01 10.46 -0.69
C ALA A 37 -0.49 9.44 -1.73
N ARG A 38 -1.37 9.88 -2.64
CA ARG A 38 -1.84 9.07 -3.79
C ARG A 38 -0.66 8.48 -4.58
N SER A 39 0.39 9.25 -4.80
CA SER A 39 1.58 8.82 -5.55
C SER A 39 2.28 7.65 -4.87
N THR A 40 2.30 7.59 -3.54
CA THR A 40 2.85 6.46 -2.76
C THR A 40 2.06 5.18 -3.02
N LEU A 41 0.74 5.23 -2.86
CA LEU A 41 -0.12 4.06 -3.11
C LEU A 41 -0.09 3.63 -4.58
N THR A 42 -0.01 4.60 -5.51
CA THR A 42 0.10 4.31 -6.94
C THR A 42 1.39 3.55 -7.25
N LYS A 43 2.53 3.94 -6.67
CA LYS A 43 3.80 3.22 -6.81
C LYS A 43 3.72 1.79 -6.27
N TRP A 44 3.09 1.61 -5.11
CA TRP A 44 2.90 0.28 -4.51
C TRP A 44 2.02 -0.62 -5.39
N VAL A 45 0.92 -0.11 -5.92
CA VAL A 45 0.05 -0.86 -6.84
C VAL A 45 0.77 -1.21 -8.14
N ALA A 46 1.54 -0.27 -8.70
CA ALA A 46 2.34 -0.52 -9.91
C ALA A 46 3.36 -1.63 -9.65
N ARG A 47 4.15 -1.53 -8.57
CA ARG A 47 5.15 -2.53 -8.21
C ARG A 47 4.53 -3.91 -7.92
N TYR A 48 3.39 -3.94 -7.22
CA TYR A 48 2.64 -5.17 -6.99
C TYR A 48 2.19 -5.87 -8.28
N ARG A 49 1.87 -5.11 -9.34
CA ARG A 49 1.52 -5.67 -10.64
C ARG A 49 2.72 -6.20 -11.40
N GLU A 50 3.89 -5.60 -11.23
CA GLU A 50 5.13 -6.00 -11.92
C GLU A 50 5.83 -7.17 -11.23
N GLU A 51 5.88 -7.17 -9.90
CA GLU A 51 6.72 -8.10 -9.12
C GLU A 51 5.92 -8.90 -8.06
N GLY A 52 4.62 -8.66 -7.90
CA GLY A 52 3.77 -9.38 -6.95
C GLY A 52 3.92 -8.93 -5.49
N VAL A 53 3.43 -9.76 -4.56
CA VAL A 53 3.39 -9.49 -3.10
C VAL A 53 4.79 -9.25 -2.53
N ASP A 54 5.80 -9.97 -3.06
CA ASP A 54 7.21 -9.95 -2.64
C ASP A 54 7.84 -8.54 -2.74
N SER A 55 7.29 -7.71 -3.64
CA SER A 55 7.79 -6.36 -3.92
C SER A 55 7.37 -5.28 -2.92
N LEU A 56 6.40 -5.61 -2.06
CA LEU A 56 5.90 -4.77 -0.97
C LEU A 56 6.65 -5.02 0.35
N GLU A 57 7.36 -6.14 0.44
CA GLU A 57 8.36 -6.37 1.46
C GLU A 57 9.53 -5.43 1.17
N ASP A 58 9.49 -4.30 1.86
CA ASP A 58 10.63 -3.41 1.96
C ASP A 58 11.84 -4.27 2.33
N ARG A 59 12.82 -4.37 1.42
CA ARG A 59 14.22 -4.57 1.80
C ARG A 59 14.55 -3.44 2.77
N SER A 60 14.18 -3.66 4.03
CA SER A 60 14.46 -2.79 5.15
C SER A 60 15.98 -2.77 5.22
N SER A 61 16.58 -1.64 4.86
CA SER A 61 17.90 -1.26 5.36
C SER A 61 17.71 -0.40 6.59
#